data_AF-A0A356WRH0-F1
#
_entry.id   AF-A0A356WRH0-F1
#
_cell.length_a   1.000
_cell.length_b   1.000
_cell.length_c   1.000
_cell.angle_alpha   90.00
_cell.angle_beta   90.00
_cell.angle_gamma   90.00
#
_symmetry.space_group_name_H-M   'P 1'
#
loop_
_entity.id
_entity.type
_entity.pdbx_description
1 polymer ?
#
loop_
_entity_poly.entity_id
_entity_poly.type
_entity_poly.pdbx_seq_one_letter_code
_entity_poly.pdbx_strand_id
1 'polypeptide(L)' 'SNFESYQANRLKCRYRNEDRKTQLCHTLNGSALALPRIVAALLENNQTPEGIIIPAALVPYTGFEVID' A
#
# COMPACT_ATOMS: atom_id res chain seq x y z
N SER A 1 3.92 2.92 10.44
CA SER A 1 4.61 3.99 11.17
C SER A 1 3.59 4.91 11.84
N ASN A 2 3.74 5.17 13.14
CA ASN A 2 2.93 6.13 13.89
C ASN A 2 3.79 7.35 14.24
N PHE A 3 3.33 8.54 13.90
CA PHE A 3 4.07 9.80 14.10
C PHE A 3 3.37 10.73 15.10
N GLU A 4 2.24 10.31 15.66
CA GLU A 4 1.39 11.14 16.53
C GLU A 4 1.26 12.54 15.93
N SER A 5 1.61 13.58 16.69
CA SER A 5 1.53 14.98 16.28
C SER A 5 2.80 15.52 15.58
N TYR A 6 3.88 14.74 15.42
CA TYR A 6 5.17 15.26 14.91
C TYR A 6 5.03 15.91 13.52
N GLN A 7 4.44 15.18 12.56
CA GLN A 7 4.23 15.68 11.21
C GLN A 7 3.15 16.78 11.19
N ALA A 8 2.07 16.58 11.94
CA ALA A 8 0.96 17.52 12.03
C ALA A 8 1.37 18.89 12.59
N ASN A 9 2.30 18.93 13.56
CA ASN A 9 2.83 20.18 14.12
C ASN A 9 3.62 20.99 13.08
N ARG A 10 4.34 20.30 12.18
CA ARG A 10 5.14 20.92 11.10
C ARG A 10 4.27 21.40 9.95
N LEU A 11 3.24 20.63 9.58
CA LEU A 11 2.30 20.95 8.50
C LEU A 11 1.12 21.83 8.95
N LYS A 12 0.97 22.05 10.26
CA LYS A 12 -0.21 22.69 10.87
C LYS A 12 -1.53 21.99 10.53
N CYS A 13 -1.48 20.65 10.40
CA CYS A 13 -2.66 19.80 10.20
C CYS A 13 -3.45 19.68 11.51
N ARG A 14 -4.70 20.17 11.48
CA ARG A 14 -5.55 20.34 12.66
C ARG A 14 -6.97 19.91 12.35
N TYR A 15 -7.67 19.46 13.38
CA TYR A 15 -9.11 19.22 13.34
C TYR A 15 -9.80 19.99 14.47
N ARG A 16 -11.13 20.06 14.39
CA ARG A 16 -11.97 20.67 15.43
C ARG A 16 -12.65 19.56 16.22
N ASN A 17 -12.47 19.55 17.54
CA ASN A 17 -13.13 18.58 18.40
C ASN A 17 -14.58 18.97 18.71
N GLU A 18 -15.29 18.13 19.48
CA GLU A 18 -16.69 18.34 19.88
C GLU A 18 -16.90 19.67 20.63
N ASP A 19 -15.93 20.08 21.45
CA ASP A 19 -15.94 21.38 22.17
C ASP A 19 -15.62 22.59 21.28
N ARG A 20 -15.56 22.42 19.96
CA ARG A 20 -15.14 23.43 18.98
C ARG A 20 -13.70 23.95 19.15
N LYS A 21 -12.85 23.25 19.91
CA LYS A 21 -11.42 23.57 20.08
C LYS A 21 -10.61 22.98 18.93
N THR A 22 -9.60 23.74 18.51
CA THR A 22 -8.65 23.31 17.49
C THR A 22 -7.57 22.43 18.13
N GLN A 23 -7.33 21.24 17.57
CA GLN A 23 -6.29 20.32 18.03
C GLN A 23 -5.44 19.80 16.85
N LEU A 24 -4.20 19.38 17.12
CA LEU A 24 -3.34 18.74 16.11
C LEU A 24 -3.84 17.33 15.81
N CYS A 25 -3.79 16.92 14.54
CA CYS A 25 -4.09 15.55 14.15
C CYS A 25 -2.96 14.60 14.56
N HIS A 26 -3.31 13.32 14.79
CA HIS A 26 -2.32 12.24 14.79
C HIS A 26 -2.17 11.66 13.38
N THR A 27 -0.94 11.32 13.01
CA THR A 27 -0.60 10.87 11.66
C THR A 27 0.01 9.47 11.69
N LEU A 28 -0.45 8.63 10.77
CA LEU A 28 0.06 7.28 10.55
C LEU A 28 0.23 7.05 9.04
N ASN A 29 1.21 6.24 8.67
CA ASN A 29 1.34 5.76 7.30
C ASN A 29 1.86 4.32 7.25
N GLY A 30 1.58 3.67 6.12
CA GLY A 30 2.07 2.36 5.74
C GLY A 30 1.93 2.20 4.24
N SER A 31 2.94 1.62 3.58
CA SER A 31 2.86 1.33 2.15
C SER A 31 1.87 0.20 1.91
N ALA A 32 0.93 0.38 0.99
CA ALA A 32 0.02 -0.69 0.58
C ALA A 32 0.69 -1.67 -0.41
N LEU A 33 1.32 -1.12 -1.46
CA LEU A 33 1.98 -1.90 -2.51
C LEU A 33 3.21 -1.16 -3.04
N ALA A 34 4.33 -1.86 -3.18
CA ALA A 34 5.56 -1.31 -3.77
C ALA A 34 5.96 -2.14 -5.00
N LEU A 35 5.63 -1.62 -6.19
CA LEU A 35 5.65 -2.34 -7.47
C LEU A 35 6.94 -3.16 -7.73
N PRO A 36 8.17 -2.62 -7.66
CA PRO A 36 9.34 -3.37 -8.12
C PRO A 36 9.58 -4.68 -7.35
N ARG A 37 9.48 -4.63 -6.01
CA ARG A 37 9.73 -5.80 -5.15
C ARG A 37 8.58 -6.79 -5.21
N ILE A 38 7.35 -6.28 -5.33
CA ILE A 38 6.18 -7.14 -5.42
C ILE A 38 6.15 -7.87 -6.76
N VAL A 39 6.49 -7.20 -7.88
CA VAL A 39 6.58 -7.85 -9.18
C VAL A 39 7.63 -8.96 -9.17
N ALA A 40 8.84 -8.70 -8.64
CA ALA A 40 9.86 -9.75 -8.50
C ALA A 40 9.34 -10.95 -7.67
N ALA A 41 8.76 -10.69 -6.51
CA ALA A 41 8.20 -11.75 -5.66
C ALA A 41 7.05 -12.51 -6.34
N LEU A 42 6.20 -11.84 -7.11
CA LEU A 42 5.13 -12.49 -7.88
C LEU A 42 5.70 -13.41 -8.97
N LEU A 43 6.72 -12.96 -9.69
CA LEU A 43 7.34 -13.77 -10.74
C LEU A 43 8.08 -14.98 -10.15
N GLU A 44 8.91 -14.76 -9.13
CA GLU A 44 9.73 -15.81 -8.52
C GLU A 44 8.89 -16.88 -7.81
N ASN A 45 7.85 -16.48 -7.05
CA ASN A 45 7.06 -17.44 -6.28
C ASN A 45 6.01 -18.20 -7.10
N ASN A 46 5.71 -17.76 -8.33
CA ASN A 46 4.74 -18.42 -9.20
C ASN A 46 5.37 -19.03 -10.44
N GLN A 47 6.71 -19.15 -10.48
CA GLN A 47 7.42 -19.84 -11.54
C GLN A 47 7.19 -21.35 -11.48
N THR A 48 6.87 -21.94 -12.63
CA THR A 48 6.66 -23.38 -12.83
C THR A 48 7.41 -23.85 -14.09
N PRO A 49 7.61 -25.16 -14.30
CA PRO A 49 8.18 -25.66 -15.55
C PRO A 49 7.40 -25.24 -16.81
N GLU A 50 6.11 -24.95 -16.67
CA GLU A 50 5.20 -24.57 -17.75
C GLU A 50 5.12 -23.06 -18.01
N GLY A 51 5.77 -22.22 -17.19
CA GLY A 51 5.70 -20.76 -17.25
C GLY A 51 5.45 -20.13 -15.87
N ILE A 52 5.13 -18.84 -15.82
CA ILE A 52 4.79 -18.15 -14.57
C ILE A 52 3.27 -18.03 -14.45
N ILE A 53 2.72 -18.66 -13.41
CA ILE A 53 1.28 -18.63 -13.16
C ILE A 53 0.88 -17.29 -12.55
N ILE A 54 -0.12 -16.62 -13.13
CA ILE A 54 -0.65 -15.38 -12.59
C ILE A 54 -1.60 -15.71 -11.42
N PRO A 55 -1.44 -15.07 -10.24
CA PRO A 55 -2.40 -15.23 -9.16
C PRO A 55 -3.83 -14.92 -9.63
N ALA A 56 -4.79 -15.76 -9.24
CA ALA A 56 -6.18 -15.63 -9.70
C ALA A 56 -6.78 -14.23 -9.50
N ALA A 57 -6.38 -13.52 -8.43
CA ALA A 57 -6.81 -12.15 -8.17
C ALA A 57 -6.32 -11.12 -9.21
N LEU A 58 -5.25 -11.42 -9.94
CA LEU A 58 -4.65 -10.55 -10.95
C LEU A 58 -5.13 -10.87 -12.38
N VAL A 59 -5.64 -12.07 -12.64
CA VAL A 59 -6.13 -12.51 -13.96
C VAL A 59 -7.16 -11.53 -14.58
N PRO A 60 -8.15 -10.98 -13.84
CA PRO A 60 -9.08 -10.00 -14.40
C PRO A 60 -8.41 -8.71 -14.90
N TYR A 61 -7.19 -8.41 -14.44
CA TYR A 61 -6.45 -7.20 -14.80
C TYR A 61 -5.41 -7.47 -15.89
N THR A 62 -4.83 -8.68 -15.94
CA THR A 62 -3.82 -9.06 -16.93
C THR A 62 -4.44 -9.63 -18.21
N GLY A 63 -5.59 -10.30 -18.11
CA GLY A 63 -6.26 -10.95 -19.24
C GLY A 63 -5.66 -12.29 -19.65
N PHE A 64 -4.72 -12.82 -18.87
CA PHE A 64 -4.07 -14.12 -19.10
C PHE A 64 -3.74 -14.82 -17.77
N GLU A 65 -3.64 -16.14 -17.83
CA GLU A 65 -3.36 -17.00 -16.66
C GLU A 65 -1.88 -17.38 -16.53
N VAL A 66 -1.11 -17.35 -17.62
CA VAL A 66 0.29 -17.77 -17.68
C VAL A 66 1.13 -16.77 -18.46
N ILE A 67 2.35 -16.50 -17.99
CA ILE A 67 3.43 -15.87 -18.77
C ILE A 67 4.35 -16.98 -19.26
N ASP A 68 4.51 -17.09 -20.58
CA ASP A 68 5.42 -18.03 -21.25
C ASP A 68 6.90 -17.60 -21.20
#